data_AF-A0AAE4J466-F1
#
_entry.id   AF-A0AAE4J466-F1
#
_cell.length_a   1.000
_cell.length_b   1.000
_cell.length_c   1.000
_cell.angle_alpha   90.00
_cell.angle_beta   90.00
_cell.angle_gamma   90.00
#
_symmetry.space_group_name_H-M   'P 1'
#
loop_
_entity.id
_entity.type
_entity.pdbx_description
1 polymer ?
#
loop_
_entity_poly.entity_id
_entity_poly.type
_entity_poly.pdbx_seq_one_letter_code
_entity_poly.pdbx_strand_id
1 'polypeptide(L)'
;MGQLVTLHEWASGPNGFKYPLSNSALNKIAKTKQTYPPALKQGRRWVIDEDARFVGMVGSVDISSSLSDKARQLVEKAINGSSPQKT
;
A
#
# COMPACT_ATOMS: atom_id res chain seq x y z
N MET A 1 11.91 -1.77 10.29
CA MET A 1 11.58 -0.40 9.83
C MET A 1 12.91 0.23 9.50
N GLY A 2 13.16 0.42 8.21
CA GLY A 2 14.36 1.07 7.72
C GLY A 2 14.32 2.58 7.96
N GLN A 3 15.32 3.29 7.45
CA GLN A 3 15.35 4.75 7.50
C GLN A 3 14.17 5.35 6.72
N LEU A 4 13.51 6.36 7.30
CA LEU A 4 12.51 7.14 6.58
C LEU A 4 13.21 8.12 5.63
N VAL A 5 12.91 8.01 4.35
CA VAL A 5 13.41 8.88 3.28
C VAL A 5 12.25 9.63 2.63
N THR A 6 12.53 10.67 1.85
CA THR A 6 11.47 11.30 1.06
C THR A 6 10.97 10.34 -0.02
N LEU A 7 9.69 10.45 -0.37
CA LEU A 7 9.10 9.63 -1.43
C LEU A 7 9.84 9.77 -2.77
N HIS A 8 10.41 10.94 -3.04
CA HIS A 8 11.21 11.20 -4.23
C HIS A 8 12.55 10.46 -4.21
N GLU A 9 13.26 10.49 -3.07
CA GLU A 9 14.52 9.74 -2.89
C GLU A 9 14.30 8.24 -3.03
N TRP A 10 13.30 7.69 -2.36
CA TRP A 10 12.92 6.28 -2.50
C TRP A 10 12.59 5.92 -3.95
N ALA A 11 11.80 6.74 -4.64
CA ALA A 11 11.41 6.50 -6.03
C ALA A 11 12.59 6.54 -7.02
N SER A 12 13.67 7.23 -6.65
CA SER A 12 14.91 7.31 -7.43
C SER A 12 15.95 6.27 -6.99
N GLY A 13 15.70 5.58 -5.88
CA GLY A 13 16.58 4.58 -5.30
C GLY A 13 16.40 3.20 -5.92
N PRO A 14 17.13 2.19 -5.41
CA PRO A 14 17.12 0.83 -5.95
C PRO A 14 15.75 0.13 -5.87
N ASN A 15 14.94 0.50 -4.88
CA ASN A 15 13.58 -0.04 -4.67
C ASN A 15 12.49 0.75 -5.43
N GLY A 16 12.87 1.84 -6.11
CA GLY A 16 12.00 2.75 -6.81
C GLY A 16 11.75 2.37 -8.27
N PHE A 17 11.69 3.38 -9.13
CA PHE A 17 11.36 3.23 -10.54
C PHE A 17 12.60 3.42 -11.41
N LYS A 18 12.71 2.62 -12.48
CA LYS A 18 13.80 2.75 -13.48
C LYS A 18 13.84 4.14 -14.12
N TYR A 19 12.68 4.78 -14.29
CA TYR A 19 12.53 6.10 -14.87
C TYR A 19 11.92 7.06 -13.85
N PRO A 20 12.35 8.33 -13.81
CA PRO A 20 11.84 9.30 -12.86
C PRO A 20 10.35 9.56 -13.10
N LEU A 21 9.59 9.54 -12.02
CA LEU A 21 8.17 9.89 -12.02
C LEU A 21 7.98 11.37 -11.69
N SER A 22 6.89 11.95 -12.18
CA SER A 22 6.50 13.31 -11.79
C SER A 22 6.05 13.36 -10.32
N ASN A 23 6.22 14.52 -9.68
CA ASN A 23 5.73 14.75 -8.31
C ASN A 23 4.22 14.48 -8.17
N SER A 24 3.43 14.75 -9.21
CA SER A 24 1.99 14.45 -9.22
C SER A 24 1.72 12.94 -9.17
N ALA A 25 2.45 12.16 -9.96
CA ALA A 25 2.35 10.71 -9.96
C ALA A 25 2.76 10.10 -8.60
N LEU A 26 3.88 10.56 -8.03
CA LEU A 26 4.32 10.15 -6.70
C LEU A 26 3.29 10.49 -5.62
N ASN A 27 2.72 11.69 -5.65
CA ASN A 27 1.64 12.07 -4.74
C ASN A 27 0.41 11.15 -4.87
N LYS A 28 0.07 10.71 -6.08
CA LYS A 28 -1.03 9.77 -6.31
C LYS A 28 -0.71 8.40 -5.71
N ILE A 29 0.50 7.88 -5.92
CA ILE A 29 1.00 6.61 -5.34
C ILE A 29 0.87 6.64 -3.82
N ALA A 30 1.33 7.70 -3.16
CA ALA A 30 1.24 7.83 -1.71
C ALA A 30 -0.21 7.95 -1.21
N LYS A 31 -1.03 8.81 -1.84
CA LYS A 31 -2.44 8.98 -1.46
C LYS A 31 -3.25 7.68 -1.57
N THR A 32 -2.93 6.86 -2.57
CA THR A 32 -3.63 5.60 -2.84
C THR A 32 -2.94 4.39 -2.20
N LYS A 33 -1.97 4.62 -1.30
CA LYS A 33 -1.27 3.58 -0.52
C LYS A 33 -0.69 2.44 -1.38
N GLN A 34 -0.12 2.77 -2.54
CA GLN A 34 0.42 1.77 -3.46
C GLN A 34 1.81 1.24 -3.08
N THR A 35 2.17 1.39 -1.81
CA THR A 35 3.48 1.00 -1.26
C THR A 35 3.29 0.20 0.01
N TYR A 36 4.18 -0.76 0.25
CA TYR A 36 4.20 -1.52 1.49
C TYR A 36 5.61 -1.53 2.10
N PRO A 37 5.81 -0.99 3.32
CA PRO A 37 4.84 -0.23 4.11
C PRO A 37 4.31 1.04 3.40
N PRO A 38 3.09 1.52 3.73
CA PRO A 38 2.51 2.68 3.06
C PRO A 38 3.27 3.97 3.40
N ALA A 39 3.46 4.84 2.40
CA ALA A 39 4.01 6.17 2.60
C ALA A 39 3.19 6.99 3.63
N LEU A 40 3.91 7.76 4.45
CA LEU A 40 3.36 8.58 5.52
C LEU A 40 3.48 10.06 5.16
N LYS A 41 2.50 10.86 5.58
CA LYS A 41 2.54 12.31 5.39
C LYS A 41 3.15 12.98 6.62
N GLN A 42 4.31 13.62 6.45
CA GLN A 42 4.97 14.42 7.48
C GLN A 42 5.02 15.89 7.05
N GLY A 43 4.17 16.71 7.66
CA GLY A 43 3.97 18.11 7.28
C GLY A 43 3.53 18.23 5.81
N ARG A 44 4.35 18.90 4.99
CA ARG A 44 4.08 19.13 3.56
C ARG A 44 4.69 18.07 2.64
N ARG A 45 5.36 17.05 3.18
CA ARG A 45 6.11 16.04 2.42
C ARG A 45 5.57 14.64 2.67
N TRP A 46 5.73 13.77 1.67
CA TRP A 46 5.55 12.33 1.82
C TRP A 46 6.90 11.71 2.14
N VAL A 47 6.93 10.86 3.16
CA VAL A 47 8.06 10.04 3.55
C VAL A 47 7.69 8.57 3.46
N ILE A 48 8.68 7.71 3.27
CA ILE A 48 8.47 6.28 3.08
C ILE A 48 9.68 5.54 3.67
N ASP A 49 9.45 4.31 4.12
CA ASP A 49 10.52 3.40 4.53
C ASP A 49 11.41 3.12 3.29
N GLU A 50 12.73 3.23 3.44
CA GLU A 50 13.69 3.00 2.33
C GLU A 50 13.54 1.62 1.68
N ASP A 51 13.11 0.62 2.46
CA ASP A 51 12.91 -0.77 2.03
C ASP A 51 11.48 -1.04 1.53
N ALA A 52 10.62 -0.02 1.48
CA ALA A 52 9.27 -0.17 0.98
C ALA A 52 9.25 -0.61 -0.49
N ARG A 53 8.22 -1.37 -0.86
CA ARG A 53 8.02 -1.85 -2.23
C ARG A 53 6.77 -1.25 -2.84
N PHE A 54 6.82 -0.97 -4.14
CA PHE A 54 5.61 -0.66 -4.90
C PHE A 54 4.76 -1.92 -5.08
N VAL A 55 3.50 -1.86 -4.66
CA VAL A 55 2.55 -2.99 -4.70
C VAL A 55 1.34 -2.72 -5.61
N GLY A 56 1.28 -1.53 -6.24
CA GLY A 56 0.14 -1.12 -7.07
C GLY A 56 -1.10 -0.75 -6.24
N MET A 57 -2.26 -0.62 -6.88
CA MET A 57 -3.50 -0.32 -6.16
C MET A 57 -3.95 -1.50 -5.32
N VAL A 58 -3.76 -1.40 -4.01
CA VAL A 58 -4.40 -2.29 -3.03
C VAL A 58 -5.83 -1.79 -2.85
N GLY A 59 -6.75 -2.25 -3.71
CA GLY A 59 -8.18 -1.97 -3.54
C GLY A 59 -8.67 -2.57 -2.22
N SER A 60 -9.41 -1.81 -1.43
CA SER A 60 -10.26 -2.40 -0.40
C SER A 60 -11.33 -3.21 -1.13
N VAL A 61 -11.35 -4.53 -0.97
CA VAL A 61 -12.44 -5.32 -1.53
C VAL A 61 -13.69 -4.95 -0.75
N ASP A 62 -14.65 -4.32 -1.43
CA ASP A 62 -15.94 -3.98 -0.85
C ASP A 62 -16.78 -5.26 -0.81
N ILE A 63 -16.88 -5.85 0.38
CA ILE A 63 -17.69 -7.04 0.61
C ILE A 63 -19.08 -6.56 1.01
N SER A 64 -20.04 -6.77 0.10
CA SER A 64 -21.40 -6.28 0.27
C SER A 64 -22.02 -6.74 1.60
N SER A 65 -22.63 -5.80 2.31
CA SER A 65 -23.34 -6.06 3.57
C SER A 65 -24.62 -6.88 3.42
N SER A 66 -25.09 -7.08 2.18
CA SER A 66 -26.28 -7.91 1.89
C SER A 66 -25.98 -9.42 1.85
N LEU A 67 -24.71 -9.81 1.90
CA LEU A 67 -24.32 -11.22 1.97
C LEU A 67 -24.73 -11.84 3.31
N SER A 68 -25.21 -13.08 3.27
CA SER A 68 -25.36 -13.88 4.48
C SER A 68 -24.01 -14.13 5.15
N ASP A 69 -24.00 -14.35 6.46
CA ASP A 69 -22.75 -14.50 7.24
C ASP A 69 -21.83 -15.59 6.68
N LYS A 70 -22.38 -16.72 6.23
CA LYS A 70 -21.60 -17.82 5.62
C LYS A 70 -20.96 -17.41 4.29
N ALA A 71 -21.70 -16.70 3.44
CA ALA A 71 -21.18 -16.23 2.16
C ALA A 71 -20.10 -15.16 2.37
N ARG A 72 -20.30 -14.24 3.32
CA ARG A 72 -19.32 -13.25 3.73
C ARG A 72 -18.00 -13.88 4.20
N GLN A 73 -18.09 -14.85 5.12
CA GLN A 73 -16.91 -15.58 5.62
C GLN A 73 -16.15 -16.33 4.51
N LEU A 74 -16.87 -16.90 3.54
CA LEU A 74 -16.24 -17.57 2.39
C LEU A 74 -15.46 -16.56 1.52
N VAL A 75 -16.07 -15.42 1.22
CA VAL A 75 -15.47 -14.34 0.42
C VAL A 75 -14.25 -13.76 1.13
N GLU A 76 -14.36 -13.47 2.43
CA GLU A 76 -13.24 -12.98 3.25
C GLU A 76 -12.07 -13.97 3.27
N LYS A 77 -12.34 -15.28 3.41
CA LYS A 77 -11.30 -16.32 3.35
C LYS A 77 -10.63 -16.43 1.98
N ALA A 78 -11.39 -16.27 0.89
CA ALA A 78 -10.85 -16.31 -0.46
C ALA A 78 -9.95 -15.11 -0.76
N ILE A 79 -10.34 -13.91 -0.29
CA ILE A 79 -9.58 -12.66 -0.51
C ILE A 79 -8.35 -12.57 0.38
N ASN A 80 -8.50 -12.83 1.68
CA ASN A 80 -7.43 -12.65 2.67
C ASN A 80 -6.53 -13.88 2.81
N GLY A 81 -6.85 -14.96 2.08
CA GLY A 81 -6.25 -16.26 2.25
C GLY A 81 -6.61 -16.91 3.60
N SER A 82 -6.18 -18.16 3.77
CA SER A 82 -6.27 -18.87 5.04
C SER A 82 -5.15 -18.40 5.97
N SER A 83 -5.16 -17.14 6.38
CA SER A 83 -4.28 -16.72 7.47
C SER A 83 -4.89 -17.24 8.78
N PRO A 84 -4.17 -18.08 9.56
CA PRO A 84 -4.66 -18.47 10.87
C PRO A 84 -4.75 -17.19 11.70
N GLN A 85 -5.96 -16.84 12.15
CA GLN A 85 -6.12 -15.76 13.12
C GLN A 85 -5.26 -16.13 14.33
N LYS A 86 -4.19 -15.38 14.58
CA LYS A 86 -3.46 -15.47 15.83
C LYS A 86 -4.44 -15.13 16.94
N THR A 87 -4.60 -16.10 17.82
CA THR A 87 -5.44 -16.10 19.01
C THR A 87 -4.94 -15.07 20.02
#